data_AF-A0A6B3FMP1-F1
#
_entry.id   AF-A0A6B3FMP1-F1
#
_cell.length_a   1.000
_cell.length_b   1.000
_cell.length_c   1.000
_cell.angle_alpha   90.00
_cell.angle_beta   90.00
_cell.angle_gamma   90.00
#
_symmetry.space_group_name_H-M   'P 1'
#
loop_
_entity.id
_entity.type
_entity.pdbx_description
1 polymer ?
#
loop_
_entity_poly.entity_id
_entity_poly.type
_entity_poly.pdbx_seq_one_letter_code
_entity_poly.pdbx_strand_id
1 'polypeptide(L)' 'CTVLARSGGPGAKGITAYLVPADAPGLSAAPPERKMGLKGSPTAQLHFDGVRIGDERRIGAEGEGFSLALDALDA' A
#
# COMPACT_ATOMS: atom_id res chain seq x y z
N CYS A 1 6.90 -0.20 -1.42
CA CYS A 1 5.95 0.34 -0.43
C CYS A 1 5.06 -0.78 0.09
N THR A 2 4.53 -0.65 1.30
CA THR A 2 3.50 -1.56 1.82
C THR A 2 2.14 -1.06 1.38
N VAL A 3 1.34 -1.91 0.74
CA VAL A 3 0.02 -1.58 0.18
C VAL A 3 -1.03 -2.48 0.81
N LEU A 4 -2.12 -1.86 1.24
CA LEU A 4 -3.31 -2.57 1.69
C LEU A 4 -4.30 -2.66 0.53
N ALA A 5 -4.62 -3.87 0.10
CA ALA A 5 -5.51 -4.11 -1.04
C ALA A 5 -6.58 -5.14 -0.67
N ARG A 6 -7.75 -5.04 -1.29
CA ARG A 6 -8.83 -6.03 -1.11
C ARG A 6 -8.56 -7.25 -1.98
N SER A 7 -8.43 -8.42 -1.36
CA SER A 7 -8.36 -9.72 -2.06
C SER A 7 -9.58 -10.60 -1.79
N GLY A 8 -10.33 -10.33 -0.71
CA GLY A 8 -11.54 -11.07 -0.33
C GLY A 8 -12.82 -10.24 -0.37
N GLY A 9 -13.76 -10.60 0.52
CA GLY A 9 -15.06 -9.93 0.66
C GLY A 9 -15.01 -8.51 1.23
N PRO A 10 -16.16 -7.88 1.52
CA PRO A 10 -16.22 -6.55 2.11
C PRO A 10 -15.66 -6.50 3.53
N GLY A 11 -15.36 -5.29 4.01
CA GLY A 11 -14.89 -5.04 5.38
C GLY A 11 -13.39 -5.32 5.59
N ALA A 12 -12.97 -5.22 6.86
CA ALA A 12 -11.57 -5.33 7.29
C ALA A 12 -10.95 -6.70 7.01
N LYS A 13 -11.72 -7.78 7.19
CA LYS A 13 -11.26 -9.17 6.95
C LYS A 13 -11.01 -9.49 5.46
N GLY A 14 -11.40 -8.60 4.55
CA GLY A 14 -11.10 -8.75 3.13
C GLY A 14 -9.85 -8.02 2.66
N ILE A 15 -9.13 -7.35 3.56
CA ILE A 15 -7.93 -6.57 3.25
C ILE A 15 -6.68 -7.40 3.53
N THR A 16 -5.77 -7.40 2.59
CA THR A 16 -4.48 -8.09 2.64
C THR A 16 -3.36 -7.08 2.42
N ALA A 17 -2.24 -7.26 3.12
CA ALA A 17 -1.06 -6.41 2.97
C ALA A 17 -0.07 -7.02 1.97
N TYR A 18 0.52 -6.17 1.12
CA TYR A 18 1.47 -6.58 0.10
C TYR A 18 2.68 -5.66 0.06
N LEU A 19 3.85 -6.23 -0.21
CA LEU A 19 5.07 -5.50 -0.53
C LEU A 19 5.14 -5.25 -2.04
N VAL A 20 4.90 -4.01 -2.46
CA VAL A 20 5.00 -3.60 -3.87
C VAL A 20 6.36 -2.92 -4.13
N PRO A 21 7.20 -3.44 -5.04
CA PRO A 21 8.43 -2.78 -5.46
C PRO A 21 8.16 -1.40 -6.04
N ALA A 22 9.06 -0.44 -5.81
CA ALA A 22 8.90 0.92 -6.33
C ALA A 22 9.04 1.01 -7.86
N ASP A 23 9.69 0.02 -8.47
CA ASP A 23 9.89 -0.16 -9.90
C ASP A 23 8.88 -1.14 -10.53
N ALA A 24 7.84 -1.54 -9.79
CA ALA A 24 6.82 -2.43 -10.30
C ALA A 24 6.16 -1.84 -11.57
N PRO A 25 6.07 -2.60 -12.68
CA PRO A 25 5.39 -2.13 -13.87
C PRO A 25 3.94 -1.71 -13.57
N GLY A 26 3.56 -0.52 -14.03
CA GLY A 26 2.23 0.05 -13.77
C GLY A 26 2.12 0.88 -12.49
N LEU A 27 3.17 0.95 -11.68
CA LEU A 27 3.24 1.84 -10.51
C LEU A 27 3.88 3.18 -10.91
N SER A 28 3.22 4.29 -10.60
CA SER A 28 3.78 5.63 -10.78
C SER A 28 3.36 6.58 -9.68
N ALA A 29 4.20 7.57 -9.38
CA ALA A 29 3.87 8.66 -8.46
C ALA A 29 3.44 9.92 -9.23
N ALA A 30 2.42 10.61 -8.74
CA ALA A 30 2.07 11.96 -9.17
C ALA A 30 3.17 12.98 -8.75
N PRO A 31 3.16 14.20 -9.31
CA PRO A 31 4.01 15.26 -8.82
C PRO A 31 3.84 15.49 -7.31
N PRO A 32 4.91 15.82 -6.56
CA PRO A 32 4.82 16.06 -5.13
C PRO A 32 3.87 17.21 -4.77
N GLU A 33 3.08 17.00 -3.72
CA GLU A 33 2.13 17.95 -3.18
C GLU A 33 2.80 19.22 -2.67
N ARG A 34 2.14 20.37 -2.90
CA ARG A 34 2.55 21.67 -2.35
C ARG A 34 2.05 21.81 -0.91
N LYS A 35 2.86 21.36 0.04
CA LYS A 35 2.54 21.38 1.47
C LYS A 35 2.90 22.70 2.17
N MET A 36 2.13 23.05 3.20
CA MET A 36 2.41 24.19 4.10
C MET A 36 3.75 24.00 4.85
N GLY A 37 4.00 22.79 5.36
CA GLY A 37 5.20 22.39 6.10
C GLY A 37 5.65 20.97 5.75
N LEU A 38 6.61 20.42 6.50
CA LEU A 38 7.19 19.08 6.25
C LEU A 38 7.67 18.89 4.80
N LYS A 39 8.22 19.94 4.19
CA LYS A 39 8.65 19.93 2.77
C LYS A 39 9.77 18.93 2.47
N GLY A 40 10.55 18.54 3.49
CA GLY A 40 11.58 17.50 3.38
C GLY A 40 11.04 16.07 3.26
N SER A 41 9.73 15.85 3.49
CA SER A 41 9.05 14.58 3.25
C SER A 41 8.20 14.71 1.99
N PRO A 42 8.59 14.17 0.83
CA PRO A 42 7.76 14.18 -0.36
C PRO A 42 6.44 13.45 -0.11
N THR A 43 5.34 14.07 -0.50
CA THR A 43 4.00 13.47 -0.41
C THR A 43 3.42 13.52 -1.80
N ALA A 44 2.95 12.42 -2.32
CA ALA A 44 2.41 12.31 -3.65
C ALA A 44 1.33 11.23 -3.68
N GLN A 45 0.40 11.35 -4.61
CA GLN A 45 -0.50 10.26 -4.95
C GLN A 45 0.28 9.14 -5.65
N LEU A 46 -0.01 7.89 -5.29
CA LEU A 46 0.48 6.72 -6.01
C LEU A 46 -0.64 6.18 -6.91
N HIS A 47 -0.31 5.95 -8.17
CA HIS A 47 -1.19 5.35 -9.18
C HIS A 47 -0.76 3.90 -9.42
N PHE A 48 -1.73 2.99 -9.34
CA PHE A 48 -1.54 1.57 -9.61
C PHE A 48 -2.40 1.22 -10.82
N ASP A 49 -1.79 1.12 -12.00
CA ASP A 49 -2.46 0.73 -13.24
C ASP A 49 -1.94 -0.63 -13.70
N GLY A 50 -2.79 -1.65 -13.57
CA GLY A 50 -2.43 -3.01 -14.00
C GLY A 50 -1.26 -3.64 -13.25
N VAL A 51 -0.84 -3.09 -12.11
CA VAL A 51 0.28 -3.61 -11.30
C VAL A 51 0.03 -5.07 -10.94
N ARG A 52 0.97 -5.95 -11.34
CA ARG A 52 0.96 -7.38 -11.02
C ARG A 52 1.98 -7.67 -9.94
N ILE A 53 1.55 -8.38 -8.91
CA ILE A 53 2.40 -8.90 -7.83
C ILE A 53 2.02 -10.35 -7.59
N GLY A 54 2.99 -11.19 -7.24
CA GLY A 54 2.72 -12.57 -6.84
C GLY A 54 2.45 -12.69 -5.34
N ASP A 55 1.91 -13.84 -4.94
CA ASP A 55 1.56 -14.14 -3.55
C ASP A 55 2.78 -14.18 -2.63
N GLU A 56 3.98 -14.39 -3.17
CA GLU A 56 5.24 -14.33 -2.41
C GLU A 56 5.52 -12.94 -1.81
N ARG A 57 4.82 -11.91 -2.27
CA ARG A 57 4.92 -10.53 -1.78
C ARG A 57 3.86 -10.20 -0.75
N ARG A 58 2.98 -11.14 -0.41
CA ARG A 58 1.99 -10.96 0.66
C ARG A 58 2.69 -10.90 2.01
N ILE A 59 2.27 -9.96 2.84
CA ILE A 59 2.70 -9.83 4.23
C ILE A 59 1.60 -10.40 5.11
N GLY A 60 1.90 -11.46 5.85
CA GLY A 60 0.91 -12.21 6.64
C GLY A 60 0.01 -13.11 5.81
N ALA A 61 -1.11 -13.55 6.40
CA ALA A 61 -2.12 -14.32 5.70
C ALA A 61 -3.11 -13.42 4.94
N GLU A 62 -3.91 -14.04 4.08
CA GLU A 62 -4.98 -13.33 3.40
C GLU A 62 -6.03 -12.82 4.40
N GLY A 63 -6.42 -11.56 4.29
CA GLY A 63 -7.41 -10.94 5.19
C GLY A 63 -6.84 -10.35 6.48
N GLU A 64 -5.54 -10.54 6.76
CA GLU A 64 -4.87 -9.99 7.96
C GLU A 64 -4.36 -8.55 7.77
N GLY A 65 -4.43 -8.00 6.56
CA GLY A 65 -3.80 -6.74 6.21
C GLY A 65 -4.30 -5.55 7.04
N PHE A 66 -5.58 -5.53 7.42
CA PHE A 66 -6.11 -4.45 8.25
C PHE A 66 -5.58 -4.49 9.69
N SER A 67 -5.43 -5.69 10.28
CA SER A 67 -4.85 -5.83 11.63
C SER A 67 -3.40 -5.37 11.63
N LEU A 68 -2.61 -5.84 10.65
CA LEU A 68 -1.22 -5.45 10.47
C LEU A 68 -1.04 -3.93 10.31
N ALA A 69 -2.00 -3.27 9.64
CA ALA A 69 -1.97 -1.82 9.48
C ALA A 69 -2.23 -1.08 10.80
N LEU A 70 -3.08 -1.60 11.68
CA LEU A 70 -3.32 -1.04 13.01
C LEU A 70 -2.10 -1.24 13.92
N ASP A 71 -1.49 -2.43 13.89
CA ASP A 71 -0.26 -2.70 14.65
C ASP A 71 0.88 -1.74 14.27
N ALA A 72 0.97 -1.39 12.98
CA ALA A 72 1.96 -0.44 12.48
C ALA A 72 1.63 1.04 12.82
N LEU A 73 0.38 1.36 13.16
CA LEU A 73 -0.04 2.69 13.57
C LEU A 73 0.15 2.91 15.08
N ASP A 74 0.00 1.86 15.88
CA ASP A 74 0.14 1.90 17.34
C ASP A 74 1.62 1.94 17.80
N ALA A 75 2.57 1.63 16.91
CA ALA A 75 4.01 1.58 17.17
C ALA A 75 4.71 2.95 17.04
#